data_AF-A0A643KB72-F1
#
_entry.id   AF-A0A643KB72-F1
#
_cell.length_a   1.000
_cell.length_b   1.000
_cell.length_c   1.000
_cell.angle_alpha   90.00
_cell.angle_beta   90.00
_cell.angle_gamma   90.00
#
_symmetry.space_group_name_H-M   'P 1'
#
loop_
_entity.id
_entity.type
_entity.pdbx_description
1 polymer ?
#
loop_
_entity_poly.entity_id
_entity_poly.type
_entity_poly.pdbx_seq_one_letter_code
_entity_poly.pdbx_strand_id
1 'polypeptide(L)'
;MEPLGIEQTVERIAETYEIEVYDVHESDDTLVIEQDEFDETRFAMTSALIFDRYDTQFDTIEVRVSESGETREVDRRQLQESFDRLSNVVGN
;
A
#
# COMPACT_ATOMS: atom_id res chain seq x y z
N MET A 1 -12.00 -21.96 2.35
CA MET A 1 -11.07 -20.99 2.96
C MET A 1 -11.72 -19.65 2.71
N GLU A 2 -12.07 -18.92 3.75
CA GLU A 2 -12.60 -17.55 3.61
C GLU A 2 -11.49 -16.68 2.99
N PRO A 3 -11.83 -15.71 2.12
CA PRO A 3 -10.84 -14.75 1.66
C PRO A 3 -10.20 -14.08 2.87
N LEU A 4 -8.87 -14.02 2.90
CA LEU A 4 -8.15 -13.27 3.94
C LEU A 4 -8.66 -11.83 3.89
N GLY A 5 -9.03 -11.26 5.05
CA GLY A 5 -9.43 -9.85 5.14
C GLY A 5 -8.29 -8.93 4.69
N ILE A 6 -8.63 -7.72 4.26
CA ILE A 6 -7.63 -6.73 3.83
C ILE A 6 -6.61 -6.44 4.95
N GLU A 7 -7.07 -6.35 6.20
CA GLU A 7 -6.24 -6.15 7.40
C GLU A 7 -5.13 -7.21 7.50
N GLN A 8 -5.48 -8.51 7.44
CA GLN A 8 -4.49 -9.59 7.48
C GLN A 8 -3.51 -9.57 6.31
N THR A 9 -3.95 -9.07 5.15
CA THR A 9 -3.08 -8.93 3.98
C THR A 9 -2.05 -7.82 4.23
N VAL A 10 -2.50 -6.68 4.73
CA VAL A 10 -1.65 -5.55 5.09
C VAL A 10 -0.67 -5.95 6.19
N GLU A 11 -1.14 -6.55 7.28
CA GLU A 11 -0.30 -7.02 8.39
C GLU A 11 0.83 -7.94 7.91
N ARG A 12 0.52 -8.93 7.07
CA ARG A 12 1.51 -9.89 6.59
C ARG A 12 2.56 -9.25 5.67
N ILE A 13 2.14 -8.28 4.86
CA ILE A 13 3.06 -7.51 4.02
C ILE A 13 3.92 -6.62 4.93
N ALA A 14 3.32 -5.90 5.86
CA ALA A 14 4.01 -5.04 6.82
C ALA A 14 5.08 -5.81 7.63
N GLU A 15 4.75 -7.00 8.13
CA GLU A 15 5.70 -7.90 8.80
C GLU A 15 6.90 -8.25 7.92
N THR A 16 6.66 -8.49 6.62
CA THR A 16 7.73 -8.84 5.66
C THR A 16 8.72 -7.68 5.45
N TYR A 17 8.24 -6.44 5.59
CA TYR A 17 9.03 -5.23 5.38
C TYR A 17 9.39 -4.49 6.67
N GLU A 18 9.18 -5.11 7.83
CA GLU A 18 9.46 -4.54 9.15
C GLU A 18 8.80 -3.16 9.33
N ILE A 19 7.51 -3.07 8.97
CA ILE A 19 6.67 -1.88 9.13
C ILE A 19 5.73 -2.11 10.32
N GLU A 20 5.75 -1.20 11.29
CA GLU A 20 4.81 -1.21 12.41
C GLU A 20 3.50 -0.52 12.00
N VAL A 21 2.45 -1.32 11.81
CA VAL A 21 1.09 -0.86 11.47
C VAL A 21 0.22 -0.90 12.72
N TYR A 22 -0.50 0.20 12.98
CA TYR A 22 -1.36 0.37 14.14
C TYR A 22 -2.82 0.13 13.82
N ASP A 23 -3.26 0.55 12.64
CA ASP A 23 -4.65 0.44 12.21
C ASP A 23 -4.74 0.31 10.69
N VAL A 24 -5.74 -0.41 10.23
CA VAL A 24 -6.06 -0.58 8.81
C VAL A 24 -7.57 -0.52 8.66
N HIS A 25 -8.06 0.43 7.87
CA HIS A 25 -9.49 0.56 7.62
C HIS A 25 -9.79 1.05 6.22
N GLU A 26 -10.97 0.70 5.71
CA GLU A 26 -11.48 1.20 4.45
C GLU A 26 -12.31 2.47 4.69
N SER A 27 -12.06 3.49 3.88
CA SER A 27 -12.82 4.74 3.84
C SER A 27 -13.15 5.07 2.40
N ASP A 28 -14.42 4.86 2.01
CA ASP A 28 -14.88 4.98 0.62
C ASP A 28 -14.03 4.12 -0.33
N ASP A 29 -13.41 4.73 -1.35
CA ASP A 29 -12.55 4.07 -2.33
C ASP A 29 -11.05 4.13 -1.93
N THR A 30 -10.77 4.33 -0.64
CA THR A 30 -9.40 4.45 -0.09
C THR A 30 -9.17 3.45 1.04
N LEU A 31 -8.06 2.71 0.95
CA LEU A 31 -7.54 1.95 2.08
C LEU A 31 -6.61 2.85 2.90
N VAL A 32 -6.92 3.05 4.17
CA VAL A 32 -6.10 3.83 5.11
C VAL A 32 -5.28 2.89 5.98
N ILE A 33 -3.98 3.16 6.07
CA ILE A 33 -3.01 2.41 6.88
C ILE A 33 -2.33 3.39 7.82
N GLU A 34 -2.50 3.20 9.13
CA GLU A 34 -1.81 4.01 10.15
C GLU A 34 -0.53 3.29 10.59
N GLN A 35 0.62 3.97 10.54
CA GLN A 35 1.93 3.38 10.85
C GLN A 35 2.86 4.36 11.58
N ASP A 36 3.98 3.85 12.12
CA ASP A 36 4.91 4.64 12.95
C ASP A 36 5.81 5.58 12.15
N GLU A 37 6.34 5.10 11.03
CA GLU A 37 7.32 5.84 10.24
C GLU A 37 7.00 5.71 8.76
N PHE A 38 7.35 6.74 7.97
CA PHE A 38 7.23 6.69 6.51
C PHE A 38 8.59 6.42 5.85
N ASP A 39 8.63 5.38 5.04
CA ASP A 39 9.73 5.11 4.11
C ASP A 39 9.16 4.95 2.69
N GLU A 40 9.64 5.77 1.76
CA GLU A 40 9.10 5.85 0.41
C GLU A 40 9.28 4.55 -0.38
N THR A 41 10.39 3.84 -0.15
CA THR A 41 10.68 2.59 -0.87
C THR A 41 9.78 1.46 -0.37
N ARG A 42 9.66 1.32 0.96
CA ARG A 42 8.77 0.36 1.60
C ARG A 42 7.31 0.66 1.26
N PHE A 43 6.91 1.93 1.27
CA PHE A 43 5.56 2.35 0.91
C PHE A 43 5.17 1.93 -0.50
N ALA A 44 6.02 2.21 -1.50
CA ALA A 44 5.74 1.85 -2.89
C ALA A 44 5.64 0.32 -3.07
N MET A 45 6.54 -0.45 -2.43
CA MET A 45 6.51 -1.92 -2.49
C MET A 45 5.29 -2.51 -1.79
N THR A 46 4.98 -2.06 -0.57
CA THR A 46 3.81 -2.52 0.20
C THR A 46 2.52 -2.21 -0.55
N SER A 47 2.38 -1.01 -1.09
CA SER A 47 1.21 -0.61 -1.87
C SER A 47 1.04 -1.44 -3.14
N ALA A 48 2.14 -1.72 -3.85
CA ALA A 48 2.10 -2.59 -5.04
C ALA A 48 1.65 -4.01 -4.70
N LEU A 49 2.16 -4.58 -3.61
CA LEU A 49 1.78 -5.92 -3.17
C LEU A 49 0.34 -5.99 -2.67
N ILE A 50 -0.17 -4.94 -2.03
CA ILE A 50 -1.57 -4.85 -1.61
C ILE A 50 -2.47 -4.86 -2.85
N PHE A 51 -2.18 -4.04 -3.86
CA PHE A 51 -2.95 -4.01 -5.11
C PHE A 51 -2.83 -5.29 -5.95
N ASP A 52 -1.72 -6.04 -5.85
CA ASP A 52 -1.55 -7.34 -6.54
C ASP A 52 -2.26 -8.49 -5.80
N ARG A 53 -2.16 -8.53 -4.48
CA ARG A 53 -2.69 -9.61 -3.63
C ARG A 53 -4.20 -9.50 -3.43
N TYR A 54 -4.73 -8.29 -3.51
CA TYR A 54 -6.13 -8.01 -3.26
C TYR A 54 -6.71 -7.41 -4.55
N ASP A 55 -7.72 -8.06 -5.12
CA ASP A 55 -8.46 -7.54 -6.28
C ASP A 55 -9.52 -6.58 -5.70
N THR A 56 -9.08 -5.35 -5.41
CA THR A 56 -9.75 -4.47 -4.42
C THR A 56 -10.84 -3.59 -5.02
N GLN A 57 -11.79 -3.19 -4.16
CA GLN A 57 -12.85 -2.20 -4.41
C GLN A 57 -12.37 -0.74 -4.26
N PHE A 58 -11.10 -0.52 -3.88
CA PHE A 58 -10.51 0.80 -3.64
C PHE A 58 -9.44 1.13 -4.67
N ASP A 59 -9.33 2.40 -5.03
CA ASP A 59 -8.40 2.89 -6.06
C ASP A 59 -7.15 3.56 -5.47
N THR A 60 -7.20 3.91 -4.19
CA THR A 60 -6.16 4.67 -3.49
C THR A 60 -5.74 3.96 -2.20
N ILE A 61 -4.45 4.00 -1.88
CA ILE A 61 -3.92 3.64 -0.55
C ILE A 61 -3.37 4.91 0.07
N GLU A 62 -3.82 5.20 1.29
CA GLU A 62 -3.37 6.32 2.11
C GLU A 62 -2.61 5.77 3.33
N VAL A 63 -1.42 6.29 3.58
CA VAL A 63 -0.63 6.03 4.78
C VAL A 63 -0.61 7.27 5.65
N ARG A 64 -0.97 7.11 6.92
CA ARG A 64 -0.90 8.14 7.95
C ARG A 64 0.18 7.79 8.96
N VAL A 65 1.06 8.73 9.23
CA VAL A 65 2.08 8.61 10.27
C VAL A 65 1.58 9.28 11.54
N SER A 66 1.25 8.48 12.55
CA SER A 66 0.55 8.96 13.75
C SER A 66 1.36 9.96 14.57
N GLU A 67 2.69 9.80 14.64
CA GLU A 67 3.54 10.70 15.43
C GLU A 67 3.76 12.08 14.77
N SER A 68 3.84 12.12 13.44
CA SER A 68 4.15 13.34 12.69
C SER A 68 2.92 14.03 12.10
N GLY A 69 1.80 13.30 11.98
CA GLY A 69 0.62 13.74 11.23
C GLY A 69 0.85 13.79 9.71
N GLU A 70 1.95 13.22 9.21
CA GLU A 70 2.20 13.14 7.77
C GLU A 70 1.22 12.17 7.11
N THR A 71 0.74 12.52 5.93
CA THR A 71 -0.16 11.68 5.12
C THR A 71 0.41 11.54 3.72
N ARG A 72 0.41 10.31 3.21
CA ARG A 72 0.92 9.97 1.88
C ARG A 72 -0.06 9.08 1.16
N GLU A 73 -0.34 9.42 -0.08
CA GLU A 73 -1.32 8.71 -0.89
C GLU A 73 -0.65 8.14 -2.13
N VAL A 74 -1.10 6.96 -2.55
CA VAL A 74 -0.75 6.37 -3.84
C VAL A 74 -2.00 5.83 -4.52
N ASP A 75 -2.21 6.31 -5.74
CA ASP A 75 -3.24 5.78 -6.61
C ASP A 75 -2.72 4.55 -7.36
N ARG A 76 -3.59 3.55 -7.51
CA ARG A 76 -3.32 2.36 -8.31
C ARG A 76 -2.81 2.71 -9.71
N ARG A 77 -3.42 3.73 -10.34
CA ARG A 77 -3.02 4.21 -11.66
C ARG A 77 -1.60 4.79 -11.70
N GLN A 78 -1.22 5.61 -10.73
CA GLN A 78 0.12 6.21 -10.69
C GLN A 78 1.20 5.12 -10.51
N LEU A 79 0.88 4.11 -9.71
CA LEU A 79 1.74 2.97 -9.46
C LEU A 79 1.90 2.12 -10.74
N GLN A 80 0.81 1.80 -11.44
CA GLN A 80 0.84 1.12 -12.74
C GLN A 80 1.65 1.89 -13.79
N GLU A 81 1.40 3.20 -13.94
CA GLU A 81 2.14 4.05 -14.86
C GLU A 81 3.65 4.07 -14.54
N SER A 82 4.02 3.99 -13.26
CA SER A 82 5.42 3.92 -12.83
C SER A 82 6.07 2.59 -13.20
N PHE A 83 5.37 1.47 -13.04
CA PHE A 83 5.86 0.15 -13.46
C PHE A 83 5.99 0.03 -14.98
N ASP A 84 5.01 0.53 -15.73
CA ASP A 84 5.06 0.51 -17.20
C ASP A 84 6.24 1.31 -17.75
N ARG A 85 6.55 2.46 -17.12
CA ARG A 85 7.74 3.26 -17.48
C ARG A 85 9.03 2.49 -17.21
N LEU A 86 9.13 1.79 -16.08
CA LEU A 86 10.30 0.97 -15.75
C LEU A 86 10.48 -0.22 -16.71
N SER A 87 9.39 -0.91 -17.05
CA SER A 87 9.40 -2.04 -18.00
C SER A 87 9.88 -1.61 -19.39
N ASN A 88 9.43 -0.45 -19.87
CA ASN A 88 9.85 0.10 -21.16
C ASN A 88 11.34 0.50 -21.22
N VAL A 89 11.98 0.75 -20.08
CA VAL A 89 13.43 1.07 -20.00
C VAL A 89 14.29 -0.21 -20.00
N VAL A 90 13.81 -1.30 -19.39
CA VAL A 90 14.53 -2.59 -19.34
C VAL A 90 14.30 -3.43 -20.61
N GLY A 91 13.23 -3.15 -21.36
CA GLY A 91 12.87 -3.85 -22.61
C GLY A 91 13.55 -3.38 -23.90
N ASN A 92 14.57 -2.51 -23.83
CA ASN A 92 15.44 -2.15 -24.98
C ASN A 92 16.85 -2.72 -24.83
#